data_AF-J9BK35-F1
#
_entry.id   AF-J9BK35-F1
#
_cell.length_a   1.000
_cell.length_b   1.000
_cell.length_c   1.000
_cell.angle_alpha   90.00
_cell.angle_beta   90.00
_cell.angle_gamma   90.00
#
_symmetry.space_group_name_H-M   'P 1'
#
loop_
_entity.id
_entity.type
_entity.pdbx_description
1 polymer ?
#
loop_
_entity_poly.entity_id
_entity_poly.type
_entity_poly.pdbx_seq_one_letter_code
_entity_poly.pdbx_strand_id
1 'polypeptide(L)' 'MPLITLASNVPASRFPSDFNVQFTELMAKILGKPTSRILLLVMPNAQLSHGTTENPSCLTVVSLIY' A
#
# COMPACT_ATOMS: atom_id res chain seq x y z
N MET A 1 -10.59 -11.06 -6.17
CA MET A 1 -10.28 -10.43 -4.87
C MET A 1 -9.18 -9.42 -5.10
N PRO A 2 -9.36 -8.11 -4.80
CA PRO A 2 -8.26 -7.16 -4.93
C PRO A 2 -7.06 -7.52 -4.05
N LEU A 3 -5.88 -7.61 -4.67
CA LEU A 3 -4.59 -7.54 -4.00
C LEU A 3 -4.02 -6.14 -4.24
N ILE A 4 -3.72 -5.46 -3.15
CA ILE A 4 -3.06 -4.16 -3.15
C ILE A 4 -1.63 -4.39 -2.68
N THR A 5 -0.66 -4.09 -3.53
CA THR A 5 0.75 -4.11 -3.14
C THR A 5 1.23 -2.68 -3.03
N LEU A 6 1.72 -2.29 -1.86
CA LEU A 6 2.33 -0.98 -1.60
C LEU A 6 3.80 -1.17 -1.27
N ALA A 7 4.68 -0.65 -2.13
CA ALA A 7 6.11 -0.54 -1.85
C ALA A 7 6.45 0.91 -1.47
N SER A 8 7.28 1.12 -0.45
CA SER A 8 7.73 2.47 -0.07
C SER A 8 9.16 2.47 0.42
N ASN A 9 9.92 3.52 0.10
CA ASN A 9 11.25 3.77 0.66
C ASN A 9 11.22 4.29 2.11
N VAL A 10 10.02 4.56 2.64
CA VAL A 10 9.85 4.95 4.04
C VAL A 10 10.16 3.76 4.95
N PRO A 11 10.91 3.96 6.05
CA PRO A 11 11.16 2.91 7.02
C PRO A 11 9.88 2.40 7.68
N ALA A 12 9.85 1.10 7.99
CA ALA A 12 8.70 0.47 8.65
C ALA A 12 8.29 1.20 9.95
N SER A 13 9.26 1.72 10.70
CA SER A 13 9.04 2.48 11.94
C SER A 13 8.33 3.83 11.75
N ARG A 14 8.24 4.33 10.52
CA ARG A 14 7.49 5.57 10.19
C ARG A 14 6.07 5.30 9.69
N PHE A 15 5.67 4.04 9.51
CA PHE A 15 4.28 3.71 9.26
C PHE A 15 3.47 3.77 10.57
N PRO A 16 2.25 4.35 10.56
CA PRO A 16 1.33 4.22 11.68
C PRO A 16 1.04 2.75 12.01
N SER A 17 0.82 2.44 13.29
CA SER A 17 0.56 1.06 13.75
C SER A 17 -0.69 0.43 13.14
N ASP A 18 -1.64 1.27 12.73
CA ASP A 18 -2.92 0.89 12.12
C ASP A 18 -2.98 1.21 10.62
N PHE A 19 -1.85 1.52 10.00
CA PHE A 19 -1.77 1.87 8.58
C PHE A 19 -2.48 0.87 7.67
N ASN A 20 -2.26 -0.43 7.88
CA ASN A 20 -2.86 -1.47 7.05
C ASN A 20 -4.40 -1.44 7.12
N VAL A 21 -4.97 -1.12 8.29
CA VAL A 21 -6.41 -1.01 8.49
C VAL A 21 -6.94 0.22 7.75
N GLN A 22 -6.37 1.40 8.04
CA GLN A 22 -6.79 2.65 7.41
C GLN A 22 -6.68 2.61 5.88
N PHE A 23 -5.57 2.06 5.36
CA PHE A 23 -5.36 1.97 3.92
C PHE A 23 -6.29 0.94 3.27
N THR A 24 -6.60 -0.17 3.96
CA THR A 24 -7.59 -1.14 3.47
C THR A 24 -8.99 -0.53 3.41
N GLU A 25 -9.40 0.25 4.41
CA GLU A 25 -10.67 0.97 4.41
C GLU A 25 -10.76 2.01 3.29
N LEU A 26 -9.67 2.75 3.05
CA LEU A 26 -9.57 3.68 1.94
C LEU A 26 -9.74 2.97 0.59
N MET A 27 -9.00 1.87 0.38
CA MET A 27 -9.08 1.10 -0.87
C MET A 27 -10.45 0.42 -1.03
N ALA A 28 -11.08 -0.04 0.05
CA ALA A 28 -12.44 -0.56 0.04
C ALA A 28 -13.45 0.47 -0.47
N LYS A 29 -13.33 1.71 0.02
CA LYS A 29 -14.17 2.83 -0.41
C LYS A 29 -13.92 3.19 -1.88
N ILE A 30 -12.66 3.25 -2.32
CA ILE A 30 -12.29 3.58 -3.71
C ILE A 30 -12.78 2.49 -4.69
N LEU A 31 -12.61 1.21 -4.34
CA LEU A 31 -12.93 0.08 -5.22
C LEU A 31 -14.39 -0.37 -5.15
N GLY A 32 -15.18 0.18 -4.22
CA GLY A 32 -16.56 -0.26 -3.97
C GLY A 32 -16.63 -1.74 -3.55
N LYS A 33 -15.67 -2.21 -2.75
CA LYS A 33 -15.59 -3.60 -2.27
C LYS A 33 -15.57 -3.62 -0.74
N PRO A 34 -16.14 -4.65 -0.09
CA PRO A 34 -16.01 -4.78 1.35
C PRO A 34 -14.55 -4.99 1.74
N THR A 35 -14.14 -4.46 2.90
CA THR A 35 -12.78 -4.59 3.44
C THR A 35 -12.34 -6.04 3.56
N SER A 36 -13.26 -6.95 3.91
CA SER A 36 -13.03 -8.40 3.97
C SER A 36 -12.61 -9.05 2.65
N ARG A 37 -12.71 -8.34 1.52
CA ARG A 37 -12.30 -8.81 0.19
C ARG A 37 -11.03 -8.14 -0.32
N ILE A 38 -10.34 -7.35 0.49
CA ILE A 38 -9.08 -6.71 0.12
C ILE A 38 -7.93 -7.41 0.84
N LEU A 39 -6.92 -7.80 0.06
CA LEU A 39 -5.64 -8.24 0.58
C LEU A 39 -4.64 -7.09 0.37
N LEU A 40 -3.95 -6.68 1.43
CA LEU A 40 -2.94 -5.62 1.39
C LEU A 40 -1.57 -6.17 1.79
N LEU A 41 -0.59 -6.01 0.90
CA LEU A 41 0.82 -6.28 1.16
C LEU A 41 1.59 -4.96 1.21
N VAL A 42 2.22 -4.65 2.34
CA VAL A 42 3.06 -3.45 2.51
C VAL A 42 4.53 -3.87 2.58
N MET A 43 5.35 -3.26 1.72
CA MET A 43 6.79 -3.48 1.60
C MET A 43 7.53 -2.17 1.94
N PRO A 44 7.76 -1.89 3.23
CA PRO A 44 8.55 -0.73 3.65
C PRO A 44 10.04 -0.95 3.36
N ASN A 45 10.85 0.10 3.45
CA ASN A 45 12.29 0.10 3.14
C ASN A 45 12.64 -0.34 1.71
N ALA A 46 11.71 -0.23 0.76
CA ALA A 46 11.98 -0.56 -0.63
C ALA A 46 13.04 0.39 -1.22
N GLN A 47 13.90 -0.11 -2.09
CA GLN A 47 14.76 0.72 -2.93
C GLN A 47 13.89 1.39 -4.00
N LEU A 48 13.26 2.50 -3.63
CA LEU A 48 12.34 3.26 -4.46
C LEU A 48 12.83 4.70 -4.59
N SER A 49 12.98 5.15 -5.83
CA SER A 49 13.29 6.53 -6.19
C SER A 49 12.23 7.07 -7.16
N HIS A 50 12.07 8.39 -7.19
CA HIS A 50 11.29 9.08 -8.21
C HIS A 50 12.19 10.11 -8.89
N GLY A 51 12.46 9.90 -10.18
CA GLY A 51 13.52 10.62 -10.89
C GLY A 51 14.88 10.36 -10.23
N THR A 52 15.63 11.44 -9.95
CA THR A 52 16.94 11.39 -9.27
C THR A 52 16.83 11.58 -7.75
N THR A 53 15.63 11.48 -7.17
CA THR A 53 15.39 11.75 -5.73
C THR A 53 14.92 10.51 -4.99
N GLU A 54 15.35 10.39 -3.73
CA GLU A 54 14.91 9.37 -2.77
C GLU A 54 13.95 9.97 -1.72
N ASN A 55 13.20 11.02 -2.08
CA ASN A 55 12.19 11.58 -1.20
C ASN A 55 11.16 10.50 -0.81
N PRO A 56 10.53 10.61 0.38
CA PRO A 56 9.46 9.68 0.80
C PRO A 56 8.43 9.49 -0.31
N SER A 57 8.35 8.27 -0.82
CA SER A 57 7.53 7.90 -1.98
C SER A 57 6.95 6.51 -1.81
N CYS A 58 5.91 6.20 -2.57
CA CYS A 58 5.39 4.84 -2.65
C CYS A 58 4.91 4.49 -4.06
N LEU A 59 4.94 3.20 -4.39
CA LEU A 59 4.30 2.62 -5.56
C LEU A 59 3.16 1.74 -5.06
N THR A 60 1.94 2.01 -5.53
CA THR A 60 0.77 1.18 -5.24
C THR A 60 0.31 0.50 -6.53
N VAL A 61 0.23 -0.83 -6.50
CA VAL A 61 -0.30 -1.66 -7.60
C VAL A 61 -1.57 -2.36 -7.11
N VAL A 62 -2.63 -2.26 -7.90
CA VAL A 62 -3.91 -2.93 -7.65
C VAL A 62 -4.09 -4.04 -8.67
N SER A 63 -4.08 -5.28 -8.18
CA SER A 63 -4.25 -6.48 -9.00
C SER A 63 -5.52 -7.22 -8.61
N LEU A 64 -6.11 -7.94 -9.56
CA LEU A 64 -7.18 -8.90 -9.27
C LEU A 64 -6.57 -10.30 -9.17
N ILE A 65 -6.73 -10.94 -8.02
CA ILE A 65 -6.50 -12.38 -7.88
C ILE A 65 -7.85 -13.08 -8.14
N TYR A 66 -7.85 -14.06 -9.04
CA TYR A 66 -9.00 -14.91 -9.34
C TYR A 66 -9.11 -16.04 -8.34
#